data_AF-A0A6B0VBT1-F1
#
_entry.id   AF-A0A6B0VBT1-F1
#
_cell.length_a   1.000
_cell.length_b   1.000
_cell.length_c   1.000
_cell.angle_alpha   90.00
_cell.angle_beta   90.00
_cell.angle_gamma   90.00
#
_symmetry.space_group_name_H-M   'P 1'
#
loop_
_entity.id
_entity.type
_entity.pdbx_description
1 polymer ?
#
loop_
_entity_poly.entity_id
_entity_poly.type
_entity_poly.pdbx_seq_one_letter_code
_entity_poly.pdbx_strand_id
1 'polypeptide(L)'
;MIVPCVLPVLFIAVAAGYEVGKDYVYHYHGKLQVQNPEQPLQSSGFAFRSKVVAQPRPDHTHFKIIDFEVDSFNGDHIHLSDHEFHYHSTDKLKQFIERPFAGKFSQGKLVTAAIGKNEPKWSMNLKKGVISVFQVDLIKGRHDNPHAKQFYVKEESSEGNCDTLYIVGEKEGDLEVTKIKNLQKCDEEIYTFGRIRGHGCVNCEALETHPGLATSQIKYRLDGTPEHYVINHACASSDTEFKPFGTDGKTIRVQINRTLDLEEVHDANTDTQLPEDIEKVDHLWLSFPESGDAESLEDLKKVNHLFIDYDFTNDNDQFISGFNQLAATEYEDDDIKDVHSKESVALRFLILHSLFEVMPFEDVSQMYDQAVANAPEASKSHVKRLFLDLLSA
;
A
#
# COMPACT_ATOMS: atom_id res chain seq x y z
N MET A 1 53.40 -22.88 47.15
CA MET A 1 53.06 -21.48 46.87
C MET A 1 51.99 -21.46 45.79
N ILE A 2 50.92 -20.76 46.07
CA ILE A 2 49.62 -20.83 45.41
C ILE A 2 49.69 -20.11 44.06
N VAL A 3 49.25 -20.81 43.02
CA VAL A 3 48.96 -20.28 41.68
C VAL A 3 47.65 -19.47 41.75
N PRO A 4 47.55 -18.29 41.14
CA PRO A 4 46.28 -17.81 40.63
C PRO A 4 46.26 -17.95 39.11
N CYS A 5 45.39 -18.87 38.65
CA CYS A 5 44.85 -18.88 37.31
C CYS A 5 44.25 -17.51 37.00
N VAL A 6 44.74 -16.86 35.94
CA VAL A 6 43.97 -15.83 35.25
C VAL A 6 43.05 -16.59 34.30
N LEU A 7 41.82 -16.83 34.76
CA LEU A 7 40.74 -17.32 33.90
C LEU A 7 40.44 -16.26 32.83
N PRO A 8 40.10 -16.69 31.60
CA PRO A 8 39.74 -15.78 30.54
C PRO A 8 38.44 -15.06 30.90
N VAL A 9 38.40 -13.76 30.60
CA VAL A 9 37.12 -13.04 30.49
C VAL A 9 36.38 -13.70 29.34
N LEU A 10 35.48 -14.63 29.66
CA LEU A 10 34.40 -15.01 28.75
C LEU A 10 33.63 -13.73 28.46
N PHE A 11 33.76 -13.21 27.24
CA PHE A 11 32.67 -12.48 26.64
C PHE A 11 31.51 -13.48 26.54
N ILE A 12 30.66 -13.48 27.56
CA ILE A 12 29.27 -13.87 27.34
C ILE A 12 28.77 -12.82 26.36
N ALA A 13 28.66 -13.21 25.08
CA ALA A 13 27.82 -12.49 24.14
C ALA A 13 26.43 -12.50 24.78
N VAL A 14 26.11 -11.41 25.48
CA VAL A 14 24.77 -11.13 25.93
C VAL A 14 24.00 -11.03 24.63
N ALA A 15 23.13 -12.00 24.38
CA ALA A 15 22.12 -11.92 23.34
C ALA A 15 21.16 -10.78 23.70
N ALA A 16 21.59 -9.54 23.54
CA ALA A 16 20.70 -8.43 23.26
C ALA A 16 20.35 -8.61 21.79
N GLY A 17 19.06 -8.74 21.45
CA GLY A 17 18.67 -8.85 20.05
C GLY A 17 19.15 -7.61 19.29
N TYR A 18 18.48 -6.48 19.52
CA TYR A 18 18.93 -5.19 19.02
C TYR A 18 19.79 -4.46 20.07
N GLU A 19 21.02 -4.09 19.70
CA GLU A 19 21.97 -3.37 20.53
C GLU A 19 21.88 -1.86 20.29
N VAL A 20 21.89 -1.10 21.38
CA VAL A 20 21.92 0.37 21.30
C VAL A 20 23.28 0.84 20.78
N GLY A 21 23.28 1.78 19.86
CA GLY A 21 24.50 2.31 19.23
C GLY A 21 25.00 1.48 18.05
N LYS A 22 24.19 0.54 17.55
CA LYS A 22 24.42 -0.19 16.30
C LYS A 22 23.46 0.26 15.20
N ASP A 23 23.91 0.16 13.96
CA ASP A 23 23.06 0.19 12.78
C ASP A 23 22.84 -1.25 12.30
N TYR A 24 21.57 -1.61 12.10
CA TYR A 24 21.15 -2.84 11.45
C TYR A 24 20.63 -2.47 10.07
N VAL A 25 21.38 -2.81 9.03
CA VAL A 25 21.08 -2.41 7.66
C VAL A 25 20.43 -3.57 6.94
N TYR A 26 19.23 -3.33 6.45
CA TYR A 26 18.42 -4.31 5.76
C TYR A 26 18.31 -3.98 4.29
N HIS A 27 18.43 -4.98 3.42
CA HIS A 27 17.92 -4.90 2.06
C HIS A 27 16.40 -5.01 2.08
N TYR A 28 15.70 -4.03 1.52
CA TYR A 28 14.24 -4.02 1.47
C TYR A 28 13.75 -3.85 0.04
N HIS A 29 13.08 -4.89 -0.47
CA HIS A 29 12.55 -4.90 -1.83
C HIS A 29 11.15 -5.49 -1.88
N GLY A 30 10.41 -5.17 -2.92
CA GLY A 30 9.08 -5.71 -3.11
C GLY A 30 8.52 -5.49 -4.50
N LYS A 31 7.45 -6.24 -4.79
CA LYS A 31 6.72 -6.22 -6.04
C LYS A 31 5.22 -6.18 -5.74
N LEU A 32 4.50 -5.31 -6.43
CA LEU A 32 3.05 -5.26 -6.50
C LEU A 32 2.63 -5.62 -7.92
N GLN A 33 1.67 -6.52 -8.07
CA GLN A 33 1.09 -6.86 -9.37
C GLN A 33 -0.44 -6.92 -9.27
N VAL A 34 -1.10 -6.25 -10.21
CA VAL A 34 -2.54 -6.30 -10.44
C VAL A 34 -2.77 -7.05 -11.73
N GLN A 35 -3.60 -8.09 -11.69
CA GLN A 35 -3.92 -8.91 -12.85
C GLN A 35 -5.31 -9.53 -12.75
N ASN A 36 -5.83 -9.99 -13.89
CA ASN A 36 -6.98 -10.87 -13.93
C ASN A 36 -6.48 -12.33 -14.03
N PRO A 37 -6.61 -13.16 -12.99
CA PRO A 37 -6.11 -14.54 -13.03
C PRO A 37 -6.87 -15.43 -14.04
N GLU A 38 -8.14 -15.12 -14.34
CA GLU A 38 -8.94 -15.88 -15.32
C GLU A 38 -8.53 -15.56 -16.77
N GLN A 39 -8.00 -14.36 -16.98
CA GLN A 39 -7.46 -13.90 -18.27
C GLN A 39 -6.20 -13.07 -18.02
N PRO A 40 -5.04 -13.71 -17.81
CA PRO A 40 -3.78 -13.03 -17.48
C PRO A 40 -3.15 -12.40 -18.74
N LEU A 41 -3.99 -11.76 -19.56
CA LEU A 41 -3.58 -11.12 -20.80
C LEU A 41 -2.75 -9.88 -20.52
N GLN A 42 -3.06 -9.18 -19.43
CA GLN A 42 -2.41 -7.95 -19.01
C GLN A 42 -2.17 -7.97 -17.51
N SER A 43 -1.07 -7.35 -17.11
CA SER A 43 -0.83 -7.01 -15.73
C SER A 43 -0.10 -5.68 -15.62
N SER A 44 -0.32 -5.02 -14.48
CA SER A 44 0.33 -3.76 -14.15
C SER A 44 0.77 -3.77 -12.71
N GLY A 45 1.66 -2.85 -12.36
CA GLY A 45 2.14 -2.72 -11.00
C GLY A 45 3.47 -2.02 -10.94
N PHE A 46 4.19 -2.26 -9.86
CA PHE A 46 5.52 -1.70 -9.66
C PHE A 46 6.39 -2.62 -8.83
N ALA A 47 7.70 -2.45 -8.94
CA ALA A 47 8.68 -3.02 -8.05
C ALA A 47 9.49 -1.91 -7.41
N PHE A 48 9.95 -2.13 -6.19
CA PHE A 48 10.85 -1.22 -5.50
C PHE A 48 12.02 -1.97 -4.86
N ARG A 49 13.11 -1.24 -4.62
CA ARG A 49 14.25 -1.68 -3.83
C ARG A 49 14.82 -0.50 -3.05
N SER A 50 15.39 -0.80 -1.89
CA SER A 50 15.95 0.18 -0.96
C SER A 50 16.80 -0.51 0.10
N LYS A 51 17.39 0.28 0.99
CA LYS A 51 17.83 -0.20 2.30
C LYS A 51 17.01 0.43 3.42
N VAL A 52 16.80 -0.33 4.49
CA VAL A 52 16.20 0.15 5.74
C VAL A 52 17.25 0.03 6.83
N VAL A 53 17.64 1.15 7.41
CA VAL A 53 18.52 1.18 8.59
C VAL A 53 17.64 1.24 9.83
N ALA A 54 17.75 0.23 10.70
CA ALA A 54 17.18 0.25 12.04
C ALA A 54 18.30 0.53 13.05
N GLN A 55 18.19 1.64 13.78
CA GLN A 55 19.15 2.09 14.77
C GLN A 55 18.47 2.13 16.15
N PRO A 56 18.69 1.12 17.00
CA PRO A 56 18.15 1.08 18.36
C PRO A 56 18.75 2.20 19.21
N ARG A 57 17.88 2.99 19.85
CA ARG A 57 18.24 4.01 20.85
C ARG A 57 17.55 3.69 22.19
N PRO A 58 17.97 4.31 23.31
CA PRO A 58 17.40 4.02 24.63
C PRO A 58 15.89 4.26 24.74
N ASP A 59 15.34 5.15 23.93
CA ASP A 59 13.95 5.60 23.96
C ASP A 59 13.09 4.98 22.85
N HIS A 60 13.62 4.91 21.62
CA HIS A 60 12.95 4.40 20.43
C HIS A 60 13.93 3.67 19.51
N THR A 61 13.41 2.82 18.62
CA THR A 61 14.18 2.40 17.44
C THR A 61 13.96 3.42 16.34
N HIS A 62 15.05 4.04 15.89
CA HIS A 62 15.03 4.97 14.77
C HIS A 62 15.18 4.19 13.46
N PHE A 63 14.46 4.61 12.45
CA PHE A 63 14.48 4.01 11.13
C PHE A 63 14.79 5.06 10.07
N LYS A 64 15.50 4.64 9.03
CA LYS A 64 15.70 5.44 7.82
C LYS A 64 15.67 4.52 6.61
N ILE A 65 14.87 4.88 5.62
CA ILE A 65 14.92 4.25 4.30
C ILE A 65 15.96 5.04 3.49
N ILE A 66 16.87 4.36 2.79
CA ILE A 66 17.87 4.98 1.93
C ILE A 66 17.90 4.28 0.58
N ASP A 67 18.40 4.99 -0.44
CA ASP A 67 18.55 4.48 -1.80
C ASP A 67 17.24 3.89 -2.36
N PHE A 68 16.11 4.57 -2.10
CA PHE A 68 14.80 4.10 -2.56
C PHE A 68 14.63 4.33 -4.06
N GLU A 69 14.46 3.23 -4.79
CA GLU A 69 14.24 3.21 -6.22
C GLU A 69 13.00 2.37 -6.56
N VAL A 70 12.29 2.78 -7.59
CA VAL A 70 11.05 2.16 -8.06
C VAL A 70 11.10 2.00 -9.57
N ASP A 71 10.36 1.03 -10.08
CA ASP A 71 10.01 0.91 -11.49
C ASP A 71 8.56 0.46 -11.62
N SER A 72 7.85 0.99 -12.63
CA SER A 72 6.44 0.71 -12.87
C SER A 72 6.29 0.01 -14.22
N PHE A 73 5.41 -0.98 -14.28
CA PHE A 73 5.14 -1.72 -15.50
C PHE A 73 3.64 -1.78 -15.79
N ASN A 74 3.32 -1.81 -17.09
CA ASN A 74 1.98 -2.08 -17.59
C ASN A 74 2.14 -2.71 -18.96
N GLY A 75 1.66 -3.93 -19.14
CA GLY A 75 1.78 -4.62 -20.41
C GLY A 75 1.19 -6.01 -20.44
N ASP A 76 1.27 -6.59 -21.63
CA ASP A 76 0.71 -7.91 -21.90
C ASP A 76 1.58 -9.01 -21.27
N HIS A 77 0.96 -9.94 -20.54
CA HIS A 77 1.57 -11.16 -19.99
C HIS A 77 2.93 -10.97 -19.27
N ILE A 78 3.02 -10.03 -18.32
CA ILE A 78 4.25 -9.80 -17.56
C ILE A 78 4.43 -10.86 -16.45
N HIS A 79 5.47 -11.68 -16.59
CA HIS A 79 5.93 -12.57 -15.53
C HIS A 79 7.01 -11.87 -14.69
N LEU A 80 6.69 -11.59 -13.42
CA LEU A 80 7.58 -10.83 -12.53
C LEU A 80 8.94 -11.47 -12.25
N SER A 81 9.09 -12.77 -12.49
CA SER A 81 10.37 -13.48 -12.30
C SER A 81 11.39 -13.11 -13.36
N ASP A 82 10.92 -12.86 -14.59
CA ASP A 82 11.77 -12.70 -15.77
C ASP A 82 11.72 -11.27 -16.32
N HIS A 83 10.87 -10.42 -15.74
CA HIS A 83 10.77 -9.01 -16.09
C HIS A 83 12.02 -8.24 -15.64
N GLU A 84 12.64 -7.53 -16.58
CA GLU A 84 13.75 -6.63 -16.30
C GLU A 84 13.20 -5.28 -15.82
N PHE A 85 13.55 -4.89 -14.59
CA PHE A 85 13.10 -3.64 -13.99
C PHE A 85 14.14 -2.53 -14.17
N HIS A 86 13.69 -1.37 -14.62
CA HIS A 86 14.49 -0.16 -14.79
C HIS A 86 14.29 0.80 -13.61
N TYR A 87 14.85 0.40 -12.47
CA TYR A 87 14.78 1.16 -11.23
C TYR A 87 15.30 2.59 -11.38
N HIS A 88 14.53 3.54 -10.86
CA HIS A 88 14.88 4.94 -10.79
C HIS A 88 14.38 5.56 -9.49
N SER A 89 14.95 6.71 -9.12
CA SER A 89 14.53 7.50 -7.97
C SER A 89 14.20 8.93 -8.41
N THR A 90 13.30 9.59 -7.69
CA THR A 90 12.92 10.98 -7.95
C THR A 90 13.21 11.86 -6.74
N ASP A 91 13.31 13.16 -6.94
CA ASP A 91 13.53 14.11 -5.85
C ASP A 91 12.40 14.05 -4.81
N LYS A 92 11.14 13.86 -5.25
CA LYS A 92 10.00 13.66 -4.34
C LYS A 92 10.18 12.41 -3.49
N LEU A 93 10.61 11.28 -4.08
CA LEU A 93 10.85 10.04 -3.33
C LEU A 93 11.94 10.26 -2.28
N LYS A 94 13.07 10.82 -2.66
CA LYS A 94 14.19 11.11 -1.74
C LYS A 94 13.77 12.07 -0.62
N GLN A 95 13.08 13.15 -0.97
CA GLN A 95 12.64 14.19 -0.04
C GLN A 95 11.76 13.65 1.09
N PHE A 96 10.85 12.70 0.79
CA PHE A 96 9.86 12.25 1.77
C PHE A 96 10.19 10.89 2.38
N ILE A 97 10.61 9.91 1.57
CA ILE A 97 10.87 8.54 2.04
C ILE A 97 12.10 8.49 2.95
N GLU A 98 13.16 9.23 2.62
CA GLU A 98 14.44 9.14 3.35
C GLU A 98 14.46 9.94 4.65
N ARG A 99 13.38 10.66 4.96
CA ARG A 99 13.22 11.35 6.25
C ARG A 99 13.11 10.31 7.39
N PRO A 100 13.97 10.38 8.42
CA PRO A 100 13.93 9.43 9.52
C PRO A 100 12.60 9.42 10.28
N PHE A 101 12.25 8.26 10.81
CA PHE A 101 11.06 8.00 11.62
C PHE A 101 11.41 7.05 12.76
N ALA A 102 10.52 6.86 13.73
CA ALA A 102 10.81 5.97 14.86
C ALA A 102 9.61 5.14 15.29
N GLY A 103 9.89 3.99 15.91
CA GLY A 103 8.91 3.14 16.56
C GLY A 103 9.36 2.81 17.98
N LYS A 104 8.43 2.88 18.94
CA LYS A 104 8.64 2.38 20.30
C LYS A 104 8.01 1.02 20.44
N PHE A 105 8.81 0.02 20.77
CA PHE A 105 8.33 -1.34 21.00
C PHE A 105 8.47 -1.71 22.47
N SER A 106 7.46 -2.39 23.01
CA SER A 106 7.48 -3.00 24.34
C SER A 106 7.23 -4.49 24.18
N GLN A 107 8.30 -5.27 24.33
CA GLN A 107 8.29 -6.74 24.13
C GLN A 107 7.74 -7.13 22.76
N GLY A 108 8.23 -6.47 21.71
CA GLY A 108 7.83 -6.74 20.31
C GLY A 108 6.51 -6.11 19.86
N LYS A 109 5.68 -5.59 20.78
CA LYS A 109 4.44 -4.86 20.45
C LYS A 109 4.70 -3.36 20.32
N LEU A 110 4.17 -2.71 19.28
CA LEU A 110 4.25 -1.25 19.14
C LEU A 110 3.48 -0.56 20.27
N VAL A 111 4.06 0.52 20.78
CA VAL A 111 3.45 1.42 21.77
C VAL A 111 3.07 2.75 21.13
N THR A 112 3.96 3.30 20.30
CA THR A 112 3.75 4.56 19.58
C THR A 112 4.78 4.64 18.44
N ALA A 113 4.46 5.40 17.40
CA ALA A 113 5.36 5.74 16.32
C ALA A 113 5.61 7.26 16.28
N ALA A 114 6.70 7.67 15.65
CA ALA A 114 7.02 9.07 15.42
C ALA A 114 7.31 9.25 13.92
N ILE A 115 6.49 10.04 13.23
CA ILE A 115 6.55 10.26 11.78
C ILE A 115 6.43 11.76 11.50
N GLY A 116 7.05 12.27 10.42
CA GLY A 116 6.98 13.68 10.07
C GLY A 116 5.55 14.13 9.73
N LYS A 117 5.13 15.25 10.31
CA LYS A 117 3.77 15.79 10.13
C LYS A 117 3.50 16.32 8.72
N ASN A 118 4.50 16.95 8.09
CA ASN A 118 4.34 17.60 6.78
C ASN A 118 4.76 16.70 5.62
N GLU A 119 4.51 15.40 5.75
CA GLU A 119 4.80 14.42 4.69
C GLU A 119 3.52 14.02 3.96
N PRO A 120 3.60 13.71 2.65
CA PRO A 120 2.48 13.13 1.93
C PRO A 120 2.01 11.82 2.58
N LYS A 121 0.70 11.57 2.58
CA LYS A 121 0.08 10.39 3.20
C LYS A 121 0.71 9.08 2.72
N TRP A 122 1.05 8.98 1.43
CA TRP A 122 1.70 7.79 0.87
C TRP A 122 3.08 7.52 1.50
N SER A 123 3.86 8.55 1.84
CA SER A 123 5.17 8.42 2.53
C SER A 123 4.96 7.93 3.95
N MET A 124 4.02 8.52 4.67
CA MET A 124 3.66 8.11 6.02
C MET A 124 3.20 6.64 6.07
N ASN A 125 2.36 6.24 5.11
CA ASN A 125 1.85 4.88 4.98
C ASN A 125 2.97 3.86 4.70
N LEU A 126 3.94 4.22 3.85
CA LEU A 126 5.12 3.38 3.61
C LEU A 126 5.93 3.16 4.91
N LYS A 127 6.16 4.24 5.67
CA LYS A 127 6.89 4.18 6.96
C LYS A 127 6.15 3.36 8.00
N LYS A 128 4.83 3.54 8.15
CA LYS A 128 3.97 2.68 8.98
C LYS A 128 4.09 1.21 8.56
N GLY A 129 4.12 0.94 7.26
CA GLY A 129 4.36 -0.38 6.69
C GLY A 129 5.69 -0.99 7.14
N VAL A 130 6.78 -0.22 7.15
CA VAL A 130 8.09 -0.66 7.67
C VAL A 130 7.99 -0.96 9.17
N ILE A 131 7.47 -0.03 9.98
CA ILE A 131 7.29 -0.23 11.44
C ILE A 131 6.50 -1.52 11.73
N SER A 132 5.45 -1.80 10.95
CA SER A 132 4.62 -3.01 11.10
C SER A 132 5.39 -4.32 10.93
N VAL A 133 6.42 -4.35 10.07
CA VAL A 133 7.28 -5.53 9.88
C VAL A 133 8.06 -5.84 11.16
N PHE A 134 8.53 -4.81 11.86
CA PHE A 134 9.30 -4.93 13.11
C PHE A 134 8.43 -5.20 14.35
N GLN A 135 7.10 -5.20 14.22
CA GLN A 135 6.18 -5.61 15.29
C GLN A 135 5.99 -7.13 15.31
N VAL A 136 6.67 -7.80 16.25
CA VAL A 136 6.65 -9.26 16.42
C VAL A 136 6.44 -9.60 17.91
N ASP A 137 5.19 -9.83 18.31
CA ASP A 137 4.78 -10.00 19.72
C ASP A 137 4.87 -11.47 20.19
N LEU A 138 6.10 -11.92 20.49
CA LEU A 138 6.34 -13.30 20.95
C LEU A 138 6.20 -13.49 22.46
N ILE A 139 6.06 -12.41 23.23
CA ILE A 139 6.05 -12.43 24.69
C ILE A 139 4.65 -12.13 25.24
N LYS A 140 4.07 -10.97 24.94
CA LYS A 140 2.73 -10.63 25.46
C LYS A 140 1.68 -11.51 24.82
N GLY A 141 1.85 -11.84 23.54
CA GLY A 141 0.95 -12.77 22.85
C GLY A 141 0.96 -14.20 23.40
N ARG A 142 2.05 -14.59 24.08
CA ARG A 142 2.19 -15.90 24.75
C ARG A 142 2.10 -15.81 26.27
N HIS A 143 1.49 -14.75 26.81
CA HIS A 143 1.46 -14.55 28.27
C HIS A 143 0.92 -15.77 29.03
N ASP A 144 -0.16 -16.39 28.55
CA ASP A 144 -0.78 -17.54 29.21
C ASP A 144 0.06 -18.82 29.09
N ASN A 145 0.84 -18.96 28.01
CA ASN A 145 1.72 -20.10 27.77
C ASN A 145 2.95 -19.68 26.95
N PRO A 146 4.08 -19.36 27.62
CA PRO A 146 5.31 -18.92 26.97
C PRO A 146 5.87 -19.89 25.92
N HIS A 147 5.54 -21.18 26.01
CA HIS A 147 6.00 -22.23 25.08
C HIS A 147 4.95 -22.60 24.03
N ALA A 148 3.87 -21.82 23.90
CA ALA A 148 2.88 -22.04 22.86
C ALA A 148 3.53 -21.94 21.48
N LYS A 149 3.40 -23.00 20.68
CA LYS A 149 3.82 -23.02 19.27
C LYS A 149 2.85 -22.28 18.37
N GLN A 150 1.62 -22.05 18.83
CA GLN A 150 0.58 -21.32 18.11
C GLN A 150 -0.25 -20.51 19.09
N PHE A 151 -0.53 -19.25 18.77
CA PHE A 151 -1.34 -18.37 19.60
C PHE A 151 -1.99 -17.24 18.78
N TYR A 152 -3.09 -16.70 19.29
CA TYR A 152 -3.83 -15.60 18.66
C TYR A 152 -3.72 -14.33 19.50
N VAL A 153 -3.57 -13.21 18.84
CA VAL A 153 -3.58 -11.88 19.47
C VAL A 153 -4.41 -10.91 18.64
N LYS A 154 -4.98 -9.90 19.30
CA LYS A 154 -5.47 -8.70 18.62
C LYS A 154 -4.30 -7.73 18.49
N GLU A 155 -3.90 -7.45 17.26
CA GLU A 155 -2.69 -6.69 16.95
C GLU A 155 -2.97 -5.49 16.05
N GLU A 156 -2.39 -4.36 16.41
CA GLU A 156 -2.42 -3.10 15.67
C GLU A 156 -1.74 -3.23 14.30
N SER A 157 -2.38 -2.76 13.23
CA SER A 157 -1.91 -2.97 11.86
C SER A 157 -2.26 -1.82 10.92
N SER A 158 -1.93 -1.94 9.63
CA SER A 158 -2.31 -0.99 8.58
C SER A 158 -3.82 -0.90 8.38
N GLU A 159 -4.55 -1.98 8.67
CA GLU A 159 -5.98 -2.12 8.46
C GLU A 159 -6.78 -2.02 9.77
N GLY A 160 -6.23 -1.40 10.82
CA GLY A 160 -6.85 -1.41 12.15
C GLY A 160 -6.27 -2.47 13.08
N ASN A 161 -6.96 -2.72 14.19
CA ASN A 161 -6.62 -3.83 15.09
C ASN A 161 -7.18 -5.14 14.51
N CYS A 162 -6.32 -6.10 14.19
CA CYS A 162 -6.71 -7.34 13.50
C CYS A 162 -6.46 -8.59 14.35
N ASP A 163 -7.35 -9.58 14.21
CA ASP A 163 -7.08 -10.92 14.73
C ASP A 163 -5.87 -11.52 14.00
N THR A 164 -4.81 -11.81 14.74
CA THR A 164 -3.52 -12.26 14.20
C THR A 164 -3.11 -13.58 14.83
N LEU A 165 -2.83 -14.58 13.99
CA LEU A 165 -2.28 -15.88 14.37
C LEU A 165 -0.75 -15.85 14.24
N TYR A 166 -0.07 -16.28 15.29
CA TYR A 166 1.35 -16.59 15.28
C TYR A 166 1.57 -18.09 15.32
N ILE A 167 2.50 -18.58 14.49
CA ILE A 167 3.03 -19.95 14.51
C ILE A 167 4.53 -19.84 14.73
N VAL A 168 5.04 -20.43 15.81
CA VAL A 168 6.44 -20.32 16.24
C VAL A 168 7.10 -21.70 16.19
N GLY A 169 8.16 -21.80 15.40
CA GLY A 169 9.12 -22.89 15.42
C GLY A 169 10.42 -22.42 16.06
N GLU A 170 10.87 -23.10 17.11
CA GLU A 170 12.11 -22.78 17.81
C GLU A 170 13.14 -23.87 17.49
N LYS A 171 14.31 -23.47 16.98
CA LYS A 171 15.51 -24.29 16.79
C LYS A 171 16.64 -23.66 17.62
N GLU A 172 17.70 -24.40 17.93
CA GLU A 172 18.77 -23.88 18.80
C GLU A 172 19.36 -22.56 18.26
N GLY A 173 19.03 -21.44 18.90
CA GLY A 173 19.50 -20.10 18.53
C GLY A 173 18.69 -19.37 17.45
N ASP A 174 17.76 -20.06 16.78
CA ASP A 174 16.99 -19.53 15.65
C ASP A 174 15.47 -19.71 15.86
N LEU A 175 14.69 -18.70 15.45
CA LEU A 175 13.23 -18.74 15.47
C LEU A 175 12.67 -18.61 14.06
N GLU A 176 11.79 -19.53 13.70
CA GLU A 176 10.96 -19.45 12.50
C GLU A 176 9.55 -19.03 12.94
N VAL A 177 9.12 -17.83 12.57
CA VAL A 177 7.81 -17.30 12.96
C VAL A 177 6.96 -17.05 11.73
N THR A 178 5.74 -17.56 11.70
CA THR A 178 4.74 -17.18 10.70
C THR A 178 3.64 -16.40 11.39
N LYS A 179 3.46 -15.16 10.96
CA LYS A 179 2.41 -14.24 11.39
C LYS A 179 1.36 -14.17 10.30
N ILE A 180 0.10 -14.44 10.62
CA ILE A 180 -1.01 -14.46 9.66
C ILE A 180 -2.10 -13.53 10.19
N LYS A 181 -2.46 -12.51 9.42
CA LYS A 181 -3.50 -11.56 9.77
C LYS A 181 -4.82 -11.99 9.13
N ASN A 182 -5.89 -12.00 9.92
CA ASN A 182 -7.23 -12.16 9.41
C ASN A 182 -7.83 -10.78 9.06
N LEU A 183 -7.73 -10.42 7.77
CA LEU A 183 -8.18 -9.11 7.28
C LEU A 183 -9.70 -8.92 7.33
N GLN A 184 -10.48 -9.99 7.48
CA GLN A 184 -11.94 -9.90 7.69
C GLN A 184 -12.30 -9.60 9.16
N LYS A 185 -11.34 -9.66 10.08
CA LYS A 185 -11.53 -9.41 11.51
C LYS A 185 -10.65 -8.26 12.00
N CYS A 186 -10.59 -7.22 11.20
CA CYS A 186 -9.97 -5.95 11.55
C CYS A 186 -11.03 -4.94 11.96
N ASP A 187 -10.68 -4.06 12.90
CA ASP A 187 -11.62 -3.07 13.43
C ASP A 187 -11.89 -1.92 12.45
N GLU A 188 -10.98 -1.67 11.51
CA GLU A 188 -11.17 -0.69 10.44
C GLU A 188 -11.53 -1.40 9.13
N GLU A 189 -12.56 -0.89 8.46
CA GLU A 189 -12.90 -1.36 7.13
C GLU A 189 -11.93 -0.76 6.11
N ILE A 190 -11.51 -1.58 5.14
CA ILE A 190 -10.75 -1.10 3.99
C ILE A 190 -11.67 -0.16 3.22
N TYR A 191 -11.33 1.14 3.19
CA TYR A 191 -12.08 2.15 2.45
C TYR A 191 -12.30 1.71 1.00
N THR A 192 -13.57 1.58 0.63
CA THR A 192 -13.94 1.43 -0.78
C THR A 192 -14.13 2.83 -1.35
N PHE A 193 -13.34 3.18 -2.35
CA PHE A 193 -13.61 4.37 -3.17
C PHE A 193 -14.71 4.01 -4.17
N GLY A 194 -15.83 4.73 -4.07
CA GLY A 194 -16.98 4.57 -4.97
C GLY A 194 -18.30 4.34 -4.23
N ARG A 195 -19.41 4.37 -4.99
CA ARG A 195 -20.75 4.09 -4.45
C ARG A 195 -21.06 2.61 -4.63
N ILE A 196 -20.96 1.82 -3.55
CA ILE A 196 -21.55 0.48 -3.53
C ILE A 196 -23.08 0.64 -3.50
N ARG A 197 -23.73 0.44 -4.63
CA ARG A 197 -25.20 0.36 -4.68
C ARG A 197 -25.65 -1.05 -4.28
N GLY A 198 -26.06 -1.20 -3.04
CA GLY A 198 -26.58 -2.46 -2.51
C GLY A 198 -26.82 -2.37 -1.00
N HIS A 199 -27.47 -3.38 -0.45
CA HIS A 199 -27.53 -3.59 1.00
C HIS A 199 -27.03 -4.99 1.30
N GLY A 200 -26.39 -5.17 2.46
CA GLY A 200 -26.03 -6.51 2.95
C GLY A 200 -27.28 -7.38 2.97
N CYS A 201 -27.21 -8.55 2.34
CA CYS A 201 -28.36 -9.42 2.25
C CYS A 201 -28.52 -10.21 3.56
N VAL A 202 -29.50 -9.83 4.37
CA VAL A 202 -29.81 -10.50 5.64
C VAL A 202 -30.71 -11.69 5.35
N ASN A 203 -30.33 -12.88 5.82
CA ASN A 203 -31.04 -14.17 5.64
C ASN A 203 -30.99 -14.79 4.24
N CYS A 204 -29.92 -14.53 3.48
CA CYS A 204 -29.67 -15.22 2.22
C CYS A 204 -28.25 -15.79 2.16
N GLU A 205 -27.78 -16.49 3.21
CA GLU A 205 -26.43 -17.09 3.23
C GLU A 205 -26.09 -17.87 1.95
N ALA A 206 -27.07 -18.56 1.34
CA ALA A 206 -26.91 -19.28 0.07
C ALA A 206 -26.72 -18.38 -1.17
N LEU A 207 -27.03 -17.08 -1.07
CA LEU A 207 -26.88 -16.04 -2.10
C LEU A 207 -25.86 -14.97 -1.67
N GLU A 208 -25.22 -15.13 -0.51
CA GLU A 208 -24.21 -14.20 -0.03
C GLU A 208 -23.02 -14.26 -0.98
N THR A 209 -22.69 -13.11 -1.56
CA THR A 209 -21.50 -12.97 -2.40
C THR A 209 -20.44 -12.29 -1.55
N HIS A 210 -19.25 -12.89 -1.49
CA HIS A 210 -18.07 -12.27 -0.90
C HIS A 210 -17.20 -11.74 -2.05
N PRO A 211 -17.50 -10.54 -2.58
CA PRO A 211 -16.75 -10.02 -3.71
C PRO A 211 -15.32 -9.69 -3.30
N GLY A 212 -15.03 -9.38 -2.03
CA GLY A 212 -13.68 -9.10 -1.54
C GLY A 212 -13.14 -10.23 -0.68
N LEU A 213 -11.96 -10.73 -1.01
CA LEU A 213 -11.18 -11.65 -0.19
C LEU A 213 -9.78 -11.07 -0.04
N ALA A 214 -9.26 -11.00 1.18
CA ALA A 214 -7.92 -10.48 1.43
C ALA A 214 -7.18 -11.35 2.44
N THR A 215 -5.92 -11.62 2.17
CA THR A 215 -5.01 -12.35 3.06
C THR A 215 -3.70 -11.60 3.22
N SER A 216 -3.08 -11.75 4.40
CA SER A 216 -1.77 -11.16 4.69
C SER A 216 -1.01 -12.06 5.64
N GLN A 217 0.22 -12.39 5.29
CA GLN A 217 1.12 -13.17 6.13
C GLN A 217 2.55 -12.63 6.05
N ILE A 218 3.31 -12.82 7.11
CA ILE A 218 4.73 -12.53 7.18
C ILE A 218 5.44 -13.74 7.78
N LYS A 219 6.47 -14.23 7.08
CA LYS A 219 7.33 -15.31 7.54
C LYS A 219 8.67 -14.72 7.94
N TYR A 220 9.09 -14.98 9.17
CA TYR A 220 10.32 -14.47 9.75
C TYR A 220 11.30 -15.60 10.01
N ARG A 221 12.59 -15.32 9.80
CA ARG A 221 13.70 -15.98 10.47
C ARG A 221 14.32 -14.97 11.42
N LEU A 222 14.39 -15.31 12.69
CA LEU A 222 14.92 -14.45 13.74
C LEU A 222 16.10 -15.14 14.42
N ASP A 223 17.14 -14.37 14.73
CA ASP A 223 18.31 -14.84 15.47
C ASP A 223 18.11 -14.47 16.94
N GLY A 224 18.24 -15.43 17.87
CA GLY A 224 18.15 -15.20 19.33
C GLY A 224 17.00 -15.93 20.03
N THR A 225 16.37 -15.28 21.00
CA THR A 225 15.26 -15.84 21.80
C THR A 225 14.00 -15.00 21.64
N PRO A 226 12.81 -15.51 22.03
CA PRO A 226 11.58 -14.73 21.99
C PRO A 226 11.64 -13.37 22.70
N GLU A 227 12.45 -13.26 23.76
CA GLU A 227 12.67 -12.05 24.54
C GLU A 227 13.69 -11.11 23.88
N HIS A 228 14.67 -11.67 23.17
CA HIS A 228 15.80 -10.96 22.60
C HIS A 228 16.13 -11.52 21.22
N TYR A 229 15.53 -10.93 20.18
CA TYR A 229 15.74 -11.37 18.81
C TYR A 229 16.18 -10.22 17.89
N VAL A 230 16.86 -10.59 16.81
CA VAL A 230 17.06 -9.76 15.61
C VAL A 230 16.28 -10.38 14.47
N ILE A 231 15.67 -9.54 13.62
CA ILE A 231 15.09 -10.05 12.38
C ILE A 231 16.27 -10.30 11.43
N ASN A 232 16.51 -11.55 11.06
CA ASN A 232 17.49 -11.91 10.03
C ASN A 232 16.85 -11.79 8.64
N HIS A 233 15.60 -12.26 8.54
CA HIS A 233 14.83 -12.27 7.30
C HIS A 233 13.34 -12.14 7.59
N ALA A 234 12.62 -11.36 6.80
CA ALA A 234 11.17 -11.31 6.79
C ALA A 234 10.63 -11.28 5.36
N CYS A 235 9.75 -12.22 5.02
CA CYS A 235 9.05 -12.28 3.75
C CYS A 235 7.55 -12.08 3.99
N ALA A 236 7.03 -10.94 3.55
CA ALA A 236 5.64 -10.56 3.65
C ALA A 236 4.93 -10.78 2.30
N SER A 237 3.81 -11.50 2.31
CA SER A 237 2.95 -11.69 1.16
C SER A 237 1.53 -11.29 1.50
N SER A 238 0.91 -10.47 0.65
CA SER A 238 -0.50 -10.14 0.72
C SER A 238 -1.18 -10.39 -0.62
N ASP A 239 -2.41 -10.87 -0.56
CA ASP A 239 -3.22 -11.21 -1.71
C ASP A 239 -4.62 -10.65 -1.50
N THR A 240 -5.10 -9.84 -2.43
CA THR A 240 -6.46 -9.31 -2.44
C THR A 240 -7.15 -9.70 -3.73
N GLU A 241 -8.27 -10.38 -3.64
CA GLU A 241 -9.13 -10.73 -4.75
C GLU A 241 -10.42 -9.92 -4.68
N PHE A 242 -10.81 -9.37 -5.82
CA PHE A 242 -12.10 -8.73 -6.04
C PHE A 242 -12.87 -9.43 -7.15
N LYS A 243 -14.07 -9.92 -6.83
CA LYS A 243 -14.96 -10.74 -7.67
C LYS A 243 -16.31 -10.03 -7.80
N PRO A 244 -16.40 -8.97 -8.63
CA PRO A 244 -17.60 -8.14 -8.74
C PRO A 244 -18.84 -8.89 -9.23
N PHE A 245 -18.66 -10.02 -9.92
CA PHE A 245 -19.76 -10.80 -10.51
C PHE A 245 -19.92 -12.20 -9.89
N GLY A 246 -19.43 -12.38 -8.65
CA GLY A 246 -19.45 -13.68 -7.97
C GLY A 246 -18.31 -14.61 -8.38
N THR A 247 -18.36 -15.86 -7.91
CA THR A 247 -17.24 -16.82 -8.01
C THR A 247 -16.89 -17.24 -9.42
N ASP A 248 -17.86 -17.25 -10.34
CA ASP A 248 -17.67 -17.67 -11.73
C ASP A 248 -17.36 -16.48 -12.66
N GLY A 249 -17.27 -15.27 -12.09
CA GLY A 249 -17.05 -14.03 -12.79
C GLY A 249 -15.58 -13.69 -13.02
N LYS A 250 -15.33 -12.51 -13.58
CA LYS A 250 -13.98 -11.95 -13.65
C LYS A 250 -13.46 -11.64 -12.26
N THR A 251 -12.22 -12.03 -12.01
CA THR A 251 -11.50 -11.72 -10.77
C THR A 251 -10.46 -10.64 -11.07
N ILE A 252 -10.32 -9.67 -10.17
CA ILE A 252 -9.17 -8.77 -10.11
C ILE A 252 -8.36 -9.21 -8.90
N ARG A 253 -7.08 -9.50 -9.11
CA ARG A 253 -6.18 -9.95 -8.05
C ARG A 253 -5.02 -8.97 -7.91
N VAL A 254 -4.79 -8.52 -6.69
CA VAL A 254 -3.65 -7.68 -6.29
C VAL A 254 -2.75 -8.52 -5.40
N GLN A 255 -1.50 -8.71 -5.84
CA GLN A 255 -0.50 -9.47 -5.11
C GLN A 255 0.65 -8.55 -4.71
N ILE A 256 1.02 -8.58 -3.43
CA ILE A 256 2.11 -7.77 -2.90
C ILE A 256 3.08 -8.71 -2.18
N ASN A 257 4.30 -8.79 -2.69
CA ASN A 257 5.39 -9.54 -2.06
C ASN A 257 6.50 -8.56 -1.67
N ARG A 258 6.97 -8.63 -0.43
CA ARG A 258 8.02 -7.77 0.11
C ARG A 258 8.96 -8.59 0.96
N THR A 259 10.25 -8.33 0.85
CA THR A 259 11.29 -9.03 1.58
C THR A 259 12.20 -8.02 2.27
N LEU A 260 12.57 -8.33 3.51
CA LEU A 260 13.52 -7.60 4.33
C LEU A 260 14.62 -8.58 4.76
N ASP A 261 15.86 -8.36 4.32
CA ASP A 261 17.02 -9.21 4.61
C ASP A 261 18.08 -8.41 5.36
N LEU A 262 18.57 -8.91 6.50
CA LEU A 262 19.68 -8.29 7.22
C LEU A 262 20.97 -8.46 6.42
N GLU A 263 21.58 -7.37 5.98
CA GLU A 263 22.85 -7.40 5.23
C GLU A 263 24.05 -7.24 6.16
N GLU A 264 23.99 -6.26 7.06
CA GLU A 264 25.12 -5.88 7.90
C GLU A 264 24.67 -5.30 9.24
N VAL A 265 25.55 -5.47 10.23
CA VAL A 265 25.44 -4.84 11.55
C VAL A 265 26.79 -4.18 11.86
N HIS A 266 26.77 -2.88 12.13
CA HIS A 266 27.97 -2.12 12.45
C HIS A 266 27.71 -1.05 13.50
N ASP A 267 28.77 -0.41 14.01
CA ASP A 267 28.61 0.74 14.92
C ASP A 267 27.83 1.86 14.21
N ALA A 268 26.94 2.52 14.95
CA ALA A 268 26.05 3.53 14.42
C ALA A 268 26.83 4.67 13.76
N ASN A 269 26.58 4.88 12.46
CA ASN A 269 27.17 5.97 11.68
C ASN A 269 26.13 6.66 10.77
N THR A 270 24.94 6.07 10.63
CA THR A 270 23.85 6.63 9.83
C THR A 270 23.15 7.74 10.61
N ASP A 271 22.98 8.90 9.96
CA ASP A 271 22.17 9.97 10.51
C ASP A 271 20.68 9.62 10.42
N THR A 272 20.14 9.18 11.56
CA THR A 272 18.73 8.87 11.79
C THR A 272 18.07 9.89 12.74
N GLN A 273 18.62 11.10 12.83
CA GLN A 273 18.04 12.16 13.65
C GLN A 273 16.62 12.49 13.17
N LEU A 274 15.66 12.49 14.10
CA LEU A 274 14.27 12.77 13.75
C LEU A 274 14.11 14.24 13.34
N PRO A 275 13.30 14.54 12.30
CA PRO A 275 12.96 15.90 11.90
C PRO A 275 12.31 16.71 13.04
N GLU A 276 12.40 18.03 12.97
CA GLU A 276 11.79 18.94 13.97
C GLU A 276 10.26 18.88 13.98
N ASP A 277 9.64 18.60 12.82
CA ASP A 277 8.19 18.51 12.64
C ASP A 277 7.65 17.09 12.89
N ILE A 278 8.26 16.34 13.81
CA ILE A 278 7.81 14.99 14.17
C ILE A 278 6.48 15.03 14.93
N GLU A 279 5.58 14.12 14.57
CA GLU A 279 4.32 13.89 15.26
C GLU A 279 4.28 12.47 15.82
N LYS A 280 3.70 12.34 17.02
CA LYS A 280 3.41 11.04 17.61
C LYS A 280 2.18 10.47 16.94
N VAL A 281 2.31 9.25 16.45
CA VAL A 281 1.22 8.49 15.85
C VAL A 281 0.96 7.28 16.75
N ASP A 282 -0.25 7.20 17.29
CA ASP A 282 -0.62 6.15 18.24
C ASP A 282 -1.13 4.87 17.55
N HIS A 283 -1.23 4.88 16.22
CA HIS A 283 -1.72 3.76 15.40
C HIS A 283 -0.94 3.61 14.09
N LEU A 284 -0.94 2.41 13.50
CA LEU A 284 -0.34 2.09 12.21
C LEU A 284 -1.33 2.15 11.05
N TRP A 285 -2.59 2.54 11.30
CA TRP A 285 -3.63 2.52 10.28
C TRP A 285 -3.23 3.37 9.09
N LEU A 286 -3.53 2.89 7.89
CA LEU A 286 -3.30 3.63 6.66
C LEU A 286 -4.16 4.88 6.67
N SER A 287 -3.54 6.00 6.31
CA SER A 287 -4.23 7.27 6.17
C SER A 287 -4.54 7.49 4.70
N PHE A 288 -5.82 7.68 4.39
CA PHE A 288 -6.27 7.94 3.03
C PHE A 288 -6.68 9.41 2.86
N PRO A 289 -6.62 9.96 1.63
CA PRO A 289 -7.31 11.19 1.31
C PRO A 289 -8.81 11.06 1.54
N GLU A 290 -9.41 12.08 2.14
CA GLU A 290 -10.85 12.16 2.32
C GLU A 290 -11.41 13.05 1.20
N SER A 291 -12.28 12.51 0.37
CA SER A 291 -13.14 13.31 -0.49
C SER A 291 -14.33 13.76 0.34
N GLY A 292 -14.44 15.06 0.63
CA GLY A 292 -15.64 15.58 1.28
C GLY A 292 -16.87 15.45 0.37
N ASP A 293 -18.07 15.37 0.96
CA ASP A 293 -19.32 15.40 0.21
C ASP A 293 -19.53 16.81 -0.39
N ALA A 294 -19.60 16.89 -1.72
CA ALA A 294 -19.90 18.14 -2.41
C ALA A 294 -21.42 18.39 -2.44
N GLU A 295 -21.92 19.29 -1.58
CA GLU A 295 -23.35 19.63 -1.51
C GLU A 295 -23.67 21.00 -2.13
N SER A 296 -22.66 21.86 -2.30
CA SER A 296 -22.82 23.22 -2.84
C SER A 296 -21.85 23.52 -3.99
N LEU A 297 -22.12 24.60 -4.73
CA LEU A 297 -21.22 25.09 -5.77
C LEU A 297 -19.84 25.50 -5.20
N GLU A 298 -19.79 25.98 -3.96
CA GLU A 298 -18.53 26.28 -3.28
C GLU A 298 -17.74 25.00 -3.01
N ASP A 299 -18.42 23.90 -2.69
CA ASP A 299 -17.79 22.59 -2.50
C ASP A 299 -17.26 21.99 -3.81
N LEU A 300 -17.97 22.18 -4.93
CA LEU A 300 -17.49 21.75 -6.25
C LEU A 300 -16.21 22.46 -6.69
N LYS A 301 -15.95 23.67 -6.16
CA LYS A 301 -14.71 24.42 -6.37
C LYS A 301 -13.58 24.01 -5.43
N LYS A 302 -13.87 23.19 -4.42
CA LYS A 302 -12.83 22.65 -3.55
C LYS A 302 -12.07 21.56 -4.28
N VAL A 303 -10.80 21.47 -3.93
CA VAL A 303 -9.88 20.47 -4.47
C VAL A 303 -10.32 19.08 -4.01
N ASN A 304 -10.46 18.14 -4.94
CA ASN A 304 -10.68 16.74 -4.59
C ASN A 304 -9.36 16.12 -4.13
N HIS A 305 -9.19 16.03 -2.81
CA HIS A 305 -7.97 15.49 -2.19
C HIS A 305 -7.68 14.05 -2.58
N LEU A 306 -8.68 13.26 -2.98
CA LEU A 306 -8.45 11.91 -3.51
C LEU A 306 -7.52 11.92 -4.70
N PHE A 307 -7.71 12.85 -5.64
CA PHE A 307 -6.90 12.88 -6.84
C PHE A 307 -5.57 13.60 -6.61
N ILE A 308 -5.62 14.68 -5.84
CA ILE A 308 -4.50 15.61 -5.71
C ILE A 308 -3.43 15.09 -4.75
N ASP A 309 -3.82 14.45 -3.65
CA ASP A 309 -2.86 13.88 -2.70
C ASP A 309 -2.09 12.69 -3.31
N TYR A 310 -2.64 12.04 -4.34
CA TYR A 310 -2.00 10.98 -5.12
C TYR A 310 -1.33 11.48 -6.42
N ASP A 311 -1.29 12.80 -6.65
CA ASP A 311 -0.67 13.42 -7.83
C ASP A 311 -1.27 12.88 -9.16
N PHE A 312 -2.55 12.51 -9.14
CA PHE A 312 -3.26 12.18 -10.37
C PHE A 312 -3.43 13.47 -11.19
N THR A 313 -3.00 13.40 -12.44
CA THR A 313 -3.03 14.52 -13.37
C THR A 313 -3.87 14.16 -14.57
N ASN A 314 -4.49 15.17 -15.17
CA ASN A 314 -5.16 15.03 -16.45
C ASN A 314 -4.28 15.53 -17.59
N ASP A 315 -4.43 14.90 -18.76
CA ASP A 315 -4.00 15.46 -20.03
C ASP A 315 -5.22 16.14 -20.68
N ASN A 316 -5.33 17.46 -20.50
CA ASN A 316 -6.44 18.26 -21.02
C ASN A 316 -6.56 18.17 -22.54
N ASP A 317 -5.43 18.08 -23.26
CA ASP A 317 -5.43 17.99 -24.72
C ASP A 317 -5.93 16.61 -25.18
N GLN A 318 -5.48 15.55 -24.52
CA GLN A 318 -5.97 14.19 -24.77
C GLN A 318 -7.47 14.10 -24.51
N PHE A 319 -7.95 14.69 -23.40
CA PHE A 319 -9.37 14.70 -23.07
C PHE A 319 -10.18 15.45 -24.13
N ILE A 320 -9.81 16.69 -24.49
CA ILE A 320 -10.55 17.50 -25.47
C ILE A 320 -10.59 16.79 -26.83
N SER A 321 -9.45 16.22 -27.27
CA SER A 321 -9.41 15.43 -28.50
C SER A 321 -10.34 14.22 -28.44
N GLY A 322 -10.31 13.47 -27.34
CA GLY A 322 -11.15 12.29 -27.14
C GLY A 322 -12.64 12.63 -27.07
N PHE A 323 -12.99 13.74 -26.41
CA PHE A 323 -14.34 14.26 -26.28
C PHE A 323 -14.91 14.69 -27.65
N ASN A 324 -14.14 15.44 -28.43
CA ASN A 324 -14.54 15.85 -29.78
C ASN A 324 -14.72 14.65 -30.71
N GLN A 325 -13.84 13.65 -30.60
CA GLN A 325 -13.99 12.38 -31.34
C GLN A 325 -15.28 11.67 -30.94
N LEU A 326 -15.55 11.51 -29.64
CA LEU A 326 -16.77 10.86 -29.16
C LEU A 326 -18.04 11.61 -29.58
N ALA A 327 -18.03 12.94 -29.53
CA ALA A 327 -19.15 13.78 -29.95
C ALA A 327 -19.39 13.78 -31.48
N ALA A 328 -18.38 13.39 -32.27
CA ALA A 328 -18.50 13.24 -33.71
C ALA A 328 -18.85 11.80 -34.13
N THR A 329 -18.78 10.84 -33.20
CA THR A 329 -19.08 9.44 -33.50
C THR A 329 -20.59 9.26 -33.63
N GLU A 330 -21.05 9.04 -34.85
CA GLU A 330 -22.38 8.52 -35.13
C GLU A 330 -22.35 6.99 -34.98
N TYR A 331 -23.32 6.44 -34.25
CA TYR A 331 -23.48 5.01 -34.08
C TYR A 331 -24.90 4.64 -34.50
N GLU A 332 -25.02 4.03 -35.67
CA GLU A 332 -26.29 3.67 -36.28
C GLU A 332 -26.69 2.23 -35.97
N ASP A 333 -27.96 1.86 -36.15
CA ASP A 333 -28.45 0.50 -35.87
C ASP A 333 -27.70 -0.59 -36.64
N ASP A 334 -27.19 -0.29 -37.84
CA ASP A 334 -26.39 -1.23 -38.63
C ASP A 334 -25.01 -1.48 -38.02
N ASP A 335 -24.49 -0.54 -37.23
CA ASP A 335 -23.19 -0.65 -36.56
C ASP A 335 -23.21 -1.64 -35.40
N ILE A 336 -24.40 -1.96 -34.88
CA ILE A 336 -24.59 -3.00 -33.85
C ILE A 336 -24.04 -4.35 -34.34
N LYS A 337 -24.13 -4.63 -35.65
CA LYS A 337 -23.67 -5.91 -36.23
C LYS A 337 -22.15 -6.04 -36.21
N ASP A 338 -21.44 -4.92 -36.20
CA ASP A 338 -19.98 -4.82 -36.23
C ASP A 338 -19.39 -4.28 -34.91
N VAL A 339 -20.17 -4.33 -33.81
CA VAL A 339 -19.77 -3.76 -32.50
C VAL A 339 -18.45 -4.33 -31.96
N HIS A 340 -18.09 -5.55 -32.36
CA HIS A 340 -16.85 -6.21 -31.94
C HIS A 340 -15.61 -5.79 -32.76
N SER A 341 -15.80 -5.22 -33.95
CA SER A 341 -14.73 -4.79 -34.85
C SER A 341 -14.61 -3.26 -34.95
N LYS A 342 -15.64 -2.53 -34.55
CA LYS A 342 -15.62 -1.06 -34.42
C LYS A 342 -15.05 -0.61 -33.08
N GLU A 343 -14.57 0.63 -33.07
CA GLU A 343 -14.16 1.31 -31.86
C GLU A 343 -15.31 1.40 -30.85
N SER A 344 -15.06 1.02 -29.60
CA SER A 344 -16.09 0.99 -28.56
C SER A 344 -16.37 2.40 -28.03
N VAL A 345 -17.50 2.97 -28.44
CA VAL A 345 -18.05 4.24 -27.93
C VAL A 345 -18.17 4.21 -26.39
N ALA A 346 -18.63 3.09 -25.84
CA ALA A 346 -18.76 2.90 -24.40
C ALA A 346 -17.39 2.90 -23.68
N LEU A 347 -16.39 2.20 -24.22
CA LEU A 347 -15.05 2.23 -23.64
C LEU A 347 -14.45 3.63 -23.70
N ARG A 348 -14.62 4.34 -24.81
CA ARG A 348 -14.15 5.71 -24.97
C ARG A 348 -14.84 6.67 -24.01
N PHE A 349 -16.15 6.51 -23.77
CA PHE A 349 -16.86 7.24 -22.73
C PHE A 349 -16.26 6.98 -21.34
N LEU A 350 -16.00 5.71 -20.99
CA LEU A 350 -15.37 5.35 -19.71
C LEU A 350 -13.97 5.94 -19.54
N ILE A 351 -13.15 5.92 -20.60
CA ILE A 351 -11.81 6.55 -20.57
C ILE A 351 -11.93 8.06 -20.32
N LEU A 352 -12.85 8.73 -21.03
CA LEU A 352 -13.10 10.16 -20.83
C LEU A 352 -13.61 10.44 -19.42
N HIS A 353 -14.52 9.61 -18.90
CA HIS A 353 -15.00 9.74 -17.53
C HIS A 353 -13.86 9.70 -16.52
N SER A 354 -12.94 8.72 -16.61
CA SER A 354 -11.79 8.65 -15.71
C SER A 354 -10.83 9.84 -15.84
N LEU A 355 -10.64 10.39 -17.04
CA LEU A 355 -9.88 11.63 -17.25
C LEU A 355 -10.61 12.86 -16.69
N PHE A 356 -11.94 12.88 -16.77
CA PHE A 356 -12.78 13.95 -16.24
C PHE A 356 -12.82 13.95 -14.70
N GLU A 357 -12.85 12.77 -14.07
CA GLU A 357 -12.90 12.60 -12.62
C GLU A 357 -11.74 13.32 -11.89
N VAL A 358 -10.56 13.39 -12.52
CA VAL A 358 -9.36 14.03 -11.94
C VAL A 358 -9.27 15.54 -12.20
N MET A 359 -10.19 16.13 -12.98
CA MET A 359 -10.13 17.56 -13.33
C MET A 359 -10.63 18.46 -12.19
N PRO A 360 -9.91 19.55 -11.84
CA PRO A 360 -10.45 20.57 -10.97
C PRO A 360 -11.57 21.35 -11.67
N PHE A 361 -12.39 22.06 -10.88
CA PHE A 361 -13.52 22.84 -11.37
C PHE A 361 -13.14 23.83 -12.47
N GLU A 362 -11.98 24.50 -12.32
CA GLU A 362 -11.47 25.47 -13.29
C GLU A 362 -11.21 24.84 -14.66
N ASP A 363 -10.63 23.64 -14.68
CA ASP A 363 -10.35 22.89 -15.91
C ASP A 363 -11.66 22.41 -16.56
N VAL A 364 -12.62 21.92 -15.76
CA VAL A 364 -13.96 21.58 -16.24
C VAL A 364 -14.67 22.80 -16.86
N SER A 365 -14.57 23.96 -16.20
CA SER A 365 -15.15 25.22 -16.69
C SER A 365 -14.48 25.67 -17.99
N GLN A 366 -13.15 25.61 -18.05
CA GLN A 366 -12.39 25.96 -19.25
C GLN A 366 -12.73 25.01 -20.41
N MET A 367 -12.83 23.71 -20.13
CA MET A 367 -13.23 22.70 -21.11
C MET A 367 -14.63 22.99 -21.65
N TYR A 368 -15.59 23.32 -20.77
CA TYR A 368 -16.93 23.69 -21.19
C TYR A 368 -16.91 24.88 -22.16
N ASP A 369 -16.16 25.93 -21.83
CA ASP A 369 -16.06 27.11 -22.70
C ASP A 369 -15.40 26.75 -24.04
N GLN A 370 -14.33 25.97 -24.04
CA GLN A 370 -13.58 25.63 -25.24
C GLN A 370 -14.29 24.64 -26.16
N ALA A 371 -14.84 23.56 -25.62
CA ALA A 371 -15.36 22.43 -26.39
C ALA A 371 -16.89 22.41 -26.51
N VAL A 372 -17.62 22.99 -25.54
CA VAL A 372 -19.08 22.87 -25.46
C VAL A 372 -19.78 24.16 -25.87
N ALA A 373 -19.42 25.29 -25.24
CA ALA A 373 -20.04 26.59 -25.52
C ALA A 373 -19.77 27.08 -26.94
N ASN A 374 -18.55 26.84 -27.42
CA ASN A 374 -18.07 27.21 -28.75
C ASN A 374 -18.29 26.14 -29.83
N ALA A 375 -19.02 25.05 -29.52
CA ALA A 375 -19.33 24.01 -30.50
C ALA A 375 -20.15 24.58 -31.68
N PRO A 376 -19.93 24.10 -32.92
CA PRO A 376 -20.72 24.50 -34.08
C PRO A 376 -22.22 24.28 -33.87
N GLU A 377 -23.07 25.21 -34.33
CA GLU A 377 -24.53 25.15 -34.11
C GLU A 377 -25.17 23.83 -34.57
N ALA A 378 -24.62 23.19 -35.60
CA ALA A 378 -25.09 21.89 -36.10
C ALA A 378 -24.90 20.74 -35.09
N SER A 379 -23.85 20.76 -34.27
CA SER A 379 -23.52 19.70 -33.30
C SER A 379 -23.71 20.12 -31.83
N LYS A 380 -23.95 21.41 -31.57
CA LYS A 380 -24.01 22.02 -30.23
C LYS A 380 -24.96 21.30 -29.26
N SER A 381 -26.14 20.87 -29.73
CA SER A 381 -27.07 20.14 -28.88
C SER A 381 -26.55 18.75 -28.46
N HIS A 382 -25.84 18.04 -29.34
CA HIS A 382 -25.31 16.71 -29.05
C HIS A 382 -24.09 16.82 -28.13
N VAL A 383 -23.16 17.72 -28.45
CA VAL A 383 -21.97 18.02 -27.62
C VAL A 383 -22.37 18.40 -26.19
N LYS A 384 -23.40 19.24 -26.03
CA LYS A 384 -23.91 19.63 -24.71
C LYS A 384 -24.49 18.44 -23.93
N ARG A 385 -25.17 17.50 -24.61
CA ARG A 385 -25.70 16.30 -23.95
C ARG A 385 -24.56 15.39 -23.48
N LEU A 386 -23.58 15.11 -24.35
CA LEU A 386 -22.43 14.30 -23.97
C LEU A 386 -21.67 14.89 -22.77
N PHE A 387 -21.48 16.21 -22.74
CA PHE A 387 -20.87 16.88 -21.58
C PHE A 387 -21.70 16.69 -20.31
N LEU A 388 -23.02 16.82 -20.39
CA LEU A 388 -23.90 16.60 -19.24
C LEU A 388 -23.89 15.13 -18.80
N ASP A 389 -23.81 14.19 -19.73
CA ASP A 389 -23.69 12.76 -19.42
C ASP A 389 -22.39 12.49 -18.65
N LEU A 390 -21.24 13.00 -19.13
CA LEU A 390 -19.95 12.90 -18.42
C LEU A 390 -19.96 13.58 -17.06
N LEU A 391 -20.60 14.74 -16.92
CA LEU A 391 -20.69 15.47 -15.65
C LEU A 391 -21.58 14.75 -14.62
N SER A 392 -22.53 13.93 -15.07
CA SER A 392 -23.53 13.27 -14.22
C SER A 392 -23.22 11.81 -13.87
N ALA A 393 -22.34 11.17 -14.65
CA ALA A 393 -21.81 9.83 -14.38
C ALA A 393 -21.03 9.83 -13.06
#